data_AF-A0A944VRP9-F1
#
_entry.id   AF-A0A944VRP9-F1
#
_cell.length_a   1.000
_cell.length_b   1.000
_cell.length_c   1.000
_cell.angle_alpha   90.00
_cell.angle_beta   90.00
_cell.angle_gamma   90.00
#
_symmetry.space_group_name_H-M   'P 1'
#
loop_
_entity.id
_entity.type
_entity.pdbx_description
1 polymer ?
#
loop_
_entity_poly.entity_id
_entity_poly.type
_entity_poly.pdbx_seq_one_letter_code
_entity_poly.pdbx_strand_id
1 'polypeptide(L)'
;MSIEKFLSLSAIILGFIGTVFLLKGVLRLTPDVIGEIGQTRFGYSIQLIENLVTQKADTICGFILIVIAFSLQLIQAVPNLSVIRLPGTNLRSYILTIIFIVIISVIMLSINFGIRKYNSKKARIFIVKYYVELVLLKDDILDLAQLHSVEVHSSELLDLTREKKETDNDFLLRLGTAINIDFSKKLKPTPNGNKN
;
A
#
# COMPACT_ATOMS: atom_id res chain seq x y z
N MET A 1 33.37 22.31 4.33
CA MET A 1 32.89 21.51 5.49
C MET A 1 33.57 20.15 5.51
N SER A 2 33.85 19.54 6.67
CA SER A 2 34.35 18.16 6.73
C SER A 2 33.24 17.17 6.37
N ILE A 3 33.60 16.01 5.81
CA ILE A 3 32.64 14.96 5.49
C ILE A 3 31.88 14.48 6.74
N GLU A 4 32.54 14.48 7.91
CA GLU A 4 31.92 14.10 9.18
C GLU A 4 30.73 15.00 9.54
N LYS A 5 30.88 16.32 9.36
CA LYS A 5 29.80 17.27 9.60
C LYS A 5 28.65 17.08 8.60
N PHE A 6 28.96 16.70 7.36
CA PHE A 6 27.95 16.42 6.34
C PHE A 6 27.13 15.19 6.70
N LEU A 7 27.82 14.09 7.06
CA LEU A 7 27.19 12.84 7.45
C LEU A 7 26.36 13.03 8.72
N SER A 8 26.89 13.75 9.71
CA SER A 8 26.18 14.05 10.96
C SER A 8 24.91 14.87 10.73
N LEU A 9 25.00 15.98 10.00
CA LEU A 9 23.84 16.82 9.69
C LEU A 9 22.79 16.06 8.88
N SER A 10 23.23 15.28 7.89
CA SER A 10 22.34 14.45 7.08
C SER A 10 21.64 13.39 7.93
N ALA A 11 22.38 12.71 8.82
CA ALA A 11 21.83 11.71 9.73
C ALA A 11 20.78 12.32 10.66
N ILE A 12 21.06 13.48 11.26
CA ILE A 12 20.11 14.17 12.17
C ILE A 12 18.81 14.52 11.43
N ILE A 13 18.92 15.14 10.25
CA ILE A 13 17.75 15.58 9.48
C ILE A 13 16.93 14.37 9.00
N LEU A 14 17.58 13.35 8.43
CA LEU A 14 16.88 12.14 7.98
C LEU A 14 16.27 11.36 9.16
N GLY A 15 16.94 11.31 10.30
CA GLY A 15 16.42 10.70 11.51
C GLY A 15 15.18 11.42 12.04
N PHE A 16 15.21 12.76 12.02
CA PHE A 16 14.04 13.57 12.37
C PHE A 16 12.87 13.33 11.41
N ILE A 17 13.09 13.41 10.10
CA ILE A 17 12.04 13.15 9.09
C ILE A 17 11.50 11.73 9.24
N GLY A 18 12.38 10.73 9.38
CA GLY A 18 12.01 9.34 9.57
C GLY A 18 11.14 9.13 10.81
N THR A 19 11.50 9.78 11.93
CA THR A 19 10.71 9.74 13.17
C THR A 19 9.33 10.37 12.97
N VAL A 20 9.23 11.49 12.25
CA VAL A 20 7.93 12.12 11.92
C VAL A 20 7.05 11.17 11.11
N PHE A 21 7.60 10.50 10.08
CA PHE A 21 6.86 9.50 9.31
C PHE A 21 6.41 8.32 10.16
N LEU A 22 7.27 7.82 11.04
CA LEU A 22 6.96 6.72 11.93
C LEU A 22 5.89 7.10 12.96
N LEU A 23 5.98 8.29 13.54
CA LEU A 23 4.94 8.85 14.43
C LEU A 23 3.61 9.03 13.71
N LYS A 24 3.61 9.57 12.47
CA LYS A 24 2.39 9.64 11.65
C LYS A 24 1.80 8.26 11.40
N GLY A 25 2.64 7.25 11.18
CA GLY A 25 2.23 5.86 11.16
C GLY A 25 1.54 5.47 12.47
N VAL A 26 2.22 5.54 13.60
CA VAL A 26 1.67 5.06 14.89
C VAL A 26 0.42 5.84 15.33
N LEU A 27 0.46 7.17 15.26
CA LEU A 27 -0.61 8.05 15.76
C LEU A 27 -1.91 7.99 14.93
N ARG A 28 -1.84 7.50 13.69
CA ARG A 28 -3.03 7.36 12.84
C ARG A 28 -3.90 6.16 13.22
N LEU A 29 -3.48 5.34 14.19
CA LEU A 29 -4.38 4.43 14.92
C LEU A 29 -5.20 5.24 15.93
N THR A 30 -6.22 5.96 15.45
CA THR A 30 -7.22 6.58 16.32
C THR A 30 -8.17 5.53 16.90
N PRO A 31 -8.75 5.75 18.08
CA PRO A 31 -9.81 4.91 18.63
C PRO A 31 -10.97 4.67 17.64
N ASP A 32 -11.24 5.63 16.75
CA ASP A 32 -12.22 5.49 15.67
C ASP A 32 -11.85 4.40 14.66
N VAL A 33 -10.56 4.30 14.28
CA VAL A 33 -10.04 3.23 13.40
C VAL A 33 -10.14 1.88 14.11
N ILE A 34 -9.85 1.83 15.42
CA ILE A 34 -9.98 0.62 16.25
C ILE A 34 -11.47 0.22 16.38
N GLY A 35 -12.35 1.19 16.55
CA GLY A 35 -13.79 1.01 16.59
C GLY A 35 -14.36 0.54 15.26
N GLU A 36 -13.88 1.06 14.14
CA GLU A 36 -14.27 0.67 12.78
C GLU A 36 -13.77 -0.74 12.43
N ILE A 37 -12.57 -1.12 12.89
CA ILE A 37 -12.10 -2.52 12.86
C ILE A 37 -12.99 -3.42 13.72
N GLY A 38 -13.47 -2.93 14.86
CA GLY A 38 -14.33 -3.68 15.78
C GLY A 38 -15.81 -3.74 15.37
N GLN A 39 -16.30 -2.80 14.56
CA GLN A 39 -17.71 -2.68 14.15
C GLN A 39 -18.02 -3.40 12.83
N THR A 40 -17.01 -3.81 12.07
CA THR A 40 -17.16 -4.57 10.81
C THR A 40 -17.57 -6.03 11.07
N ARG A 41 -18.73 -6.25 11.71
CA ARG A 41 -19.34 -7.58 11.86
C ARG A 41 -19.96 -8.11 10.56
N PHE A 42 -20.27 -7.24 9.59
CA PHE A 42 -20.96 -7.61 8.34
C PHE A 42 -20.52 -6.85 7.07
N GLY A 43 -19.41 -6.10 7.09
CA GLY A 43 -18.97 -5.31 5.92
C GLY A 43 -17.54 -4.78 6.07
N TYR A 44 -17.01 -4.11 5.05
CA TYR A 44 -15.74 -3.40 5.08
C TYR A 44 -15.97 -1.88 5.04
N SER A 45 -14.99 -1.11 5.51
CA SER A 45 -14.93 0.34 5.29
C SER A 45 -13.78 0.68 4.35
N ILE A 46 -14.07 1.39 3.27
CA ILE A 46 -13.06 1.84 2.31
C ILE A 46 -12.12 2.85 2.98
N GLN A 47 -12.68 3.74 3.80
CA GLN A 47 -11.94 4.75 4.56
C GLN A 47 -10.97 4.07 5.53
N LEU A 48 -11.41 3.01 6.20
CA LEU A 48 -10.56 2.22 7.09
C LEU A 48 -9.37 1.61 6.34
N ILE A 49 -9.62 0.97 5.19
CA ILE A 49 -8.57 0.35 4.37
C ILE A 49 -7.55 1.39 3.93
N GLU A 50 -8.01 2.54 3.43
CA GLU A 50 -7.13 3.61 2.95
C GLU A 50 -6.28 4.21 4.08
N ASN A 51 -6.86 4.34 5.28
CA ASN A 51 -6.14 4.78 6.47
C ASN A 51 -5.06 3.76 6.87
N LEU A 52 -5.39 2.47 6.97
CA LEU A 52 -4.43 1.42 7.33
C LEU A 52 -3.31 1.26 6.30
N VAL A 53 -3.64 1.37 5.01
CA VAL A 53 -2.65 1.31 3.92
C VAL A 53 -1.72 2.51 3.97
N THR A 54 -2.25 3.71 4.19
CA THR A 54 -1.43 4.93 4.33
C THR A 54 -0.54 4.84 5.56
N GLN A 55 -1.08 4.35 6.67
CA GLN A 55 -0.36 4.12 7.91
C GLN A 55 0.84 3.18 7.72
N LYS A 56 0.60 2.04 7.06
CA LYS A 56 1.64 1.05 6.76
C LYS A 56 2.74 1.64 5.90
N ALA A 57 2.38 2.42 4.87
CA ALA A 57 3.35 3.09 4.01
C ALA A 57 4.19 4.12 4.76
N ASP A 58 3.55 4.96 5.60
CA ASP A 58 4.24 5.97 6.40
C ASP A 58 5.22 5.31 7.38
N THR A 59 4.83 4.21 8.02
CA THR A 59 5.67 3.45 8.94
C THR A 59 6.90 2.85 8.24
N ILE A 60 6.72 2.21 7.08
CA ILE A 60 7.82 1.62 6.31
C ILE A 60 8.80 2.71 5.86
N CYS A 61 8.29 3.82 5.33
CA CYS A 61 9.14 4.93 4.89
C CYS A 61 9.90 5.56 6.07
N GLY A 62 9.24 5.75 7.21
CA GLY A 62 9.87 6.25 8.44
C GLY A 62 10.99 5.34 8.92
N PHE A 63 10.74 4.03 8.95
CA PHE A 63 11.75 3.03 9.32
C PHE A 63 12.96 3.04 8.38
N ILE A 64 12.75 3.06 7.06
CA ILE A 64 13.85 3.13 6.08
C ILE A 64 14.71 4.39 6.30
N LEU A 65 14.07 5.54 6.49
CA LEU A 65 14.79 6.80 6.76
C LEU A 65 15.64 6.73 8.04
N ILE A 66 15.11 6.14 9.10
CA ILE A 66 15.85 5.95 10.36
C ILE A 66 17.04 5.00 10.15
N VAL A 67 16.87 3.91 9.41
CA VAL A 67 17.96 2.97 9.08
C VAL A 67 19.06 3.66 8.26
N ILE A 68 18.69 4.49 7.29
CA ILE A 68 19.66 5.30 6.51
C ILE A 68 20.38 6.29 7.43
N ALA A 69 19.65 7.02 8.26
CA ALA A 69 20.23 7.97 9.21
C ALA A 69 21.23 7.30 10.16
N PHE A 70 20.86 6.14 10.71
CA PHE A 70 21.74 5.34 11.56
C PHE A 70 22.98 4.85 10.80
N SER A 71 22.81 4.40 9.55
CA SER A 71 23.94 3.98 8.71
C SER A 71 24.91 5.13 8.43
N LEU A 72 24.40 6.34 8.16
CA LEU A 72 25.24 7.53 8.00
C LEU A 72 26.01 7.87 9.30
N GLN A 73 25.37 7.72 10.45
CA GLN A 73 25.99 7.93 11.76
C GLN A 73 27.11 6.90 12.03
N LEU A 74 26.92 5.64 11.62
CA LEU A 74 27.95 4.61 11.71
C LEU A 74 29.14 4.90 10.78
N ILE A 75 28.88 5.32 9.54
CA ILE A 75 29.94 5.71 8.60
C ILE A 75 30.72 6.92 9.15
N GLN A 76 30.03 7.89 9.74
CA GLN A 76 30.67 9.05 10.38
C GLN A 76 31.62 8.63 11.50
N ALA A 77 31.30 7.57 12.24
CA ALA A 77 32.10 7.10 13.37
C ALA A 77 33.40 6.38 12.96
N VAL A 78 33.60 6.10 11.66
CA VAL A 78 34.82 5.45 11.18
C VAL A 78 36.03 6.41 11.29
N PRO A 79 37.14 5.98 11.92
CA PRO A 79 38.33 6.82 12.07
C PRO A 79 38.90 7.26 10.72
N ASN A 80 39.50 8.46 10.68
CA ASN A 80 40.17 9.07 9.51
C ASN A 80 39.26 9.63 8.39
N LEU A 81 37.94 9.67 8.55
CA LEU A 81 37.09 10.39 7.59
C LEU A 81 37.35 11.91 7.56
N SER A 82 37.79 12.51 8.67
CA SER A 82 38.15 13.93 8.78
C SER A 82 39.17 14.43 7.75
N VAL A 83 39.99 13.54 7.20
CA VAL A 83 40.98 13.88 6.16
C VAL A 83 40.30 14.23 4.84
N ILE A 84 39.10 13.69 4.59
CA ILE A 84 38.32 13.94 3.38
C ILE A 84 37.51 15.23 3.55
N ARG A 85 37.88 16.26 2.80
CA ARG A 85 37.16 17.53 2.73
C ARG A 85 36.24 17.56 1.53
N LEU A 86 35.01 18.01 1.74
CA LEU A 86 34.10 18.27 0.63
C LEU A 86 34.60 19.47 -0.19
N PRO A 87 34.57 19.40 -1.53
CA PRO A 87 35.01 20.49 -2.39
C PRO A 87 34.11 21.72 -2.23
N GLY A 88 34.72 22.90 -2.13
CA GLY A 88 34.04 24.20 -2.07
C GLY A 88 34.11 24.93 -0.72
N THR A 89 33.62 26.17 -0.72
CA THR A 89 33.51 26.99 0.49
C THR A 89 32.46 26.41 1.46
N ASN A 90 32.52 26.79 2.74
CA ASN A 90 31.59 26.29 3.75
C ASN A 90 30.11 26.45 3.36
N LEU A 91 29.74 27.55 2.71
CA LEU A 91 28.38 27.80 2.22
C LEU A 91 27.94 26.78 1.16
N ARG A 92 28.82 26.44 0.19
CA ARG A 92 28.51 25.46 -0.86
C ARG A 92 28.25 24.07 -0.28
N SER A 93 28.95 23.69 0.80
CA SER A 93 28.74 22.40 1.47
C SER A 93 27.36 22.30 2.16
N TYR A 94 26.85 23.39 2.74
CA TYR A 94 25.50 23.39 3.31
C TYR A 94 24.43 23.26 2.23
N ILE A 95 24.60 23.96 1.10
CA ILE A 95 23.69 23.84 -0.05
C ILE A 95 23.66 22.41 -0.57
N LEU A 96 24.81 21.74 -0.70
CA LEU A 96 24.90 20.33 -1.06
C LEU A 96 24.12 19.41 -0.09
N THR A 97 24.18 19.70 1.22
CA THR A 97 23.42 18.96 2.24
C THR A 97 21.92 19.12 2.04
N ILE A 98 21.46 20.36 1.83
CA ILE A 98 20.05 20.65 1.58
C ILE A 98 19.57 19.94 0.30
N ILE A 99 20.34 20.02 -0.78
CA ILE A 99 20.02 19.34 -2.05
C ILE A 99 19.92 17.83 -1.83
N PHE A 100 20.88 17.24 -1.12
CA PHE A 100 20.86 15.81 -0.80
C PHE A 100 19.60 15.40 -0.03
N ILE A 101 19.22 16.16 1.01
CA ILE A 101 18.01 15.91 1.79
C ILE A 101 16.75 16.04 0.94
N VAL A 102 16.67 17.06 0.09
CA VAL A 102 15.52 17.27 -0.81
C VAL A 102 15.38 16.09 -1.77
N ILE A 103 16.47 15.63 -2.37
CA ILE A 103 16.47 14.47 -3.28
C ILE A 103 15.98 13.21 -2.57
N ILE A 104 16.53 12.90 -1.39
CA ILE A 104 16.11 11.73 -0.60
C ILE A 104 14.62 11.85 -0.21
N SER A 105 14.16 13.04 0.16
CA SER A 105 12.75 13.27 0.52
C SER A 105 11.81 13.00 -0.66
N VAL A 106 12.15 13.48 -1.86
CA VAL A 106 11.36 13.22 -3.09
C VAL A 106 11.33 11.73 -3.43
N ILE A 107 12.47 11.04 -3.30
CA ILE A 107 12.53 9.58 -3.51
C ILE A 107 11.63 8.87 -2.51
N MET A 108 11.68 9.24 -1.23
CA MET A 108 10.87 8.61 -0.19
C MET A 108 9.37 8.87 -0.36
N LEU A 109 8.97 10.07 -0.80
CA LEU A 109 7.57 10.36 -1.17
C LEU A 109 7.10 9.48 -2.33
N SER A 110 7.95 9.26 -3.33
CA SER A 110 7.64 8.40 -4.47
C SER A 110 7.47 6.94 -4.06
N ILE A 111 8.38 6.44 -3.19
CA ILE A 111 8.28 5.10 -2.60
C ILE A 111 7.01 4.96 -1.77
N ASN A 112 6.70 5.96 -0.91
CA ASN A 112 5.49 5.97 -0.10
C ASN A 112 4.24 5.85 -0.98
N PHE A 113 4.16 6.65 -2.05
CA PHE A 113 3.05 6.60 -3.00
C PHE A 113 2.92 5.22 -3.66
N GLY A 114 4.03 4.62 -4.10
CA GLY A 114 4.05 3.27 -4.67
C GLY A 114 3.56 2.20 -3.70
N ILE A 115 4.04 2.23 -2.45
CA ILE A 115 3.63 1.30 -1.38
C ILE A 115 2.13 1.47 -1.07
N ARG A 116 1.63 2.71 -1.00
CA ARG A 116 0.19 2.99 -0.79
C ARG A 116 -0.66 2.41 -1.91
N LYS A 117 -0.29 2.69 -3.16
CA LYS A 117 -1.03 2.19 -4.33
C LYS A 117 -1.05 0.66 -4.39
N TYR A 118 0.10 0.03 -4.16
CA TYR A 118 0.21 -1.43 -4.16
C TYR A 118 -0.61 -2.09 -3.06
N ASN A 119 -0.46 -1.63 -1.81
CA ASN A 119 -1.18 -2.23 -0.68
C ASN A 119 -2.69 -1.95 -0.74
N SER A 120 -3.12 -0.79 -1.26
CA SER A 120 -4.55 -0.49 -1.47
C SER A 120 -5.18 -1.49 -2.44
N LYS A 121 -4.55 -1.70 -3.61
CA LYS A 121 -5.02 -2.68 -4.59
C LYS A 121 -5.08 -4.09 -3.99
N LYS A 122 -4.04 -4.50 -3.27
CA LYS A 122 -3.98 -5.83 -2.65
C LYS A 122 -5.06 -6.02 -1.57
N ALA A 123 -5.33 -5.00 -0.76
CA ALA A 123 -6.38 -5.05 0.26
C ALA A 123 -7.77 -5.14 -0.36
N ARG A 124 -8.06 -4.35 -1.39
CA ARG A 124 -9.33 -4.38 -2.12
C ARG A 124 -9.58 -5.76 -2.75
N ILE A 125 -8.57 -6.34 -3.42
CA ILE A 125 -8.65 -7.71 -3.96
C ILE A 125 -8.91 -8.74 -2.87
N PHE A 126 -8.21 -8.64 -1.73
CA PHE A 126 -8.36 -9.58 -0.63
C PHE A 126 -9.78 -9.56 -0.05
N ILE A 127 -10.40 -8.38 0.06
CA ILE A 127 -11.76 -8.25 0.59
C ILE A 127 -12.79 -8.82 -0.37
N VAL A 128 -12.69 -8.49 -1.67
CA VAL A 128 -13.60 -9.09 -2.67
C VAL A 128 -13.44 -10.60 -2.70
N LYS A 129 -12.21 -11.11 -2.67
CA LYS A 129 -11.92 -12.54 -2.55
C LYS A 129 -12.61 -13.16 -1.33
N TYR A 130 -12.39 -12.59 -0.15
CA TYR A 130 -12.99 -13.10 1.08
C TYR A 130 -14.53 -13.10 1.02
N TYR A 131 -15.12 -12.02 0.51
CA TYR A 131 -16.57 -11.91 0.35
C TYR A 131 -17.13 -12.95 -0.62
N VAL A 132 -16.48 -13.12 -1.78
CA VAL A 132 -16.80 -14.14 -2.77
C VAL A 132 -16.71 -15.54 -2.19
N GLU A 133 -15.66 -15.86 -1.43
CA GLU A 133 -15.51 -17.16 -0.78
C GLU A 133 -16.62 -17.39 0.25
N LEU A 134 -17.00 -16.35 1.00
CA LEU A 134 -18.04 -16.44 2.03
C LEU A 134 -19.45 -16.60 1.43
N VAL A 135 -19.75 -15.89 0.35
CA VAL A 135 -21.09 -15.82 -0.25
C VAL A 135 -21.29 -16.86 -1.36
N LEU A 136 -20.34 -17.02 -2.27
CA LEU A 136 -20.49 -17.91 -3.43
C LEU A 136 -19.90 -19.30 -3.22
N LEU A 137 -18.87 -19.45 -2.38
CA LEU A 137 -18.28 -20.78 -2.16
C LEU A 137 -18.98 -21.59 -1.07
N LYS A 138 -19.74 -20.95 -0.17
CA LYS A 138 -20.42 -21.62 0.93
C LYS A 138 -21.69 -22.38 0.52
N ASP A 139 -22.43 -21.89 -0.47
CA ASP A 139 -23.65 -22.54 -0.98
C ASP A 139 -23.39 -23.26 -2.32
N ASP A 140 -24.06 -24.39 -2.56
CA ASP A 140 -23.94 -25.18 -3.79
C ASP A 140 -24.78 -24.63 -4.95
N ILE A 141 -25.68 -23.69 -4.67
CA ILE A 141 -26.58 -23.08 -5.64
C ILE A 141 -26.30 -21.58 -5.66
N LEU A 142 -25.88 -21.08 -6.82
CA LEU A 142 -25.66 -19.66 -7.08
C LEU A 142 -27.03 -18.97 -7.19
N ASP A 143 -27.41 -18.17 -6.19
CA ASP A 143 -28.61 -17.35 -6.27
C ASP A 143 -28.33 -16.03 -7.01
N LEU A 144 -29.31 -15.52 -7.75
CA LEU A 144 -29.21 -14.27 -8.52
C LEU A 144 -28.93 -13.07 -7.59
N ALA A 145 -29.47 -13.10 -6.38
CA ALA A 145 -29.22 -12.09 -5.35
C ALA A 145 -27.77 -12.09 -4.86
N GLN A 146 -27.17 -13.27 -4.73
CA GLN A 146 -25.76 -13.44 -4.35
C GLN A 146 -24.84 -12.91 -5.45
N LEU A 147 -25.13 -13.24 -6.72
CA LEU A 147 -24.38 -12.75 -7.86
C LEU A 147 -24.44 -11.22 -7.97
N HIS A 148 -25.63 -10.63 -7.81
CA HIS A 148 -25.79 -9.17 -7.84
C HIS A 148 -25.01 -8.49 -6.70
N SER A 149 -25.03 -9.06 -5.50
CA SER A 149 -24.27 -8.51 -4.37
C SER A 149 -22.76 -8.54 -4.61
N VAL A 150 -22.25 -9.63 -5.19
CA VAL A 150 -20.84 -9.75 -5.61
C VAL A 150 -20.49 -8.76 -6.72
N GLU A 151 -21.39 -8.53 -7.68
CA GLU A 151 -21.20 -7.52 -8.72
C GLU A 151 -21.06 -6.11 -8.13
N VAL A 152 -21.94 -5.74 -7.19
CA VAL A 152 -21.88 -4.44 -6.51
C VAL A 152 -20.54 -4.27 -5.78
N HIS A 153 -20.11 -5.28 -5.03
CA HIS A 153 -18.83 -5.23 -4.29
C HIS A 153 -17.60 -5.19 -5.23
N SER A 154 -17.65 -5.92 -6.34
CA SER A 154 -16.59 -5.94 -7.35
C SER A 154 -16.49 -4.62 -8.09
N SER A 155 -17.63 -4.00 -8.40
CA SER A 155 -17.70 -2.67 -8.99
C SER A 155 -17.14 -1.61 -8.02
N GLU A 156 -17.54 -1.65 -6.76
CA GLU A 156 -17.14 -0.64 -5.77
C GLU A 156 -15.64 -0.71 -5.44
N LEU A 157 -15.08 -1.93 -5.30
CA LEU A 157 -13.71 -2.12 -4.84
C LEU A 157 -12.69 -2.30 -5.96
N LEU A 158 -13.08 -2.88 -7.09
CA LEU A 158 -12.15 -3.22 -8.18
C LEU A 158 -12.43 -2.44 -9.47
N ASP A 159 -13.43 -1.55 -9.48
CA ASP A 159 -13.95 -0.89 -10.68
C ASP A 159 -14.35 -1.93 -11.76
N LEU A 160 -14.79 -3.12 -11.33
CA LEU A 160 -15.10 -4.25 -12.19
C LEU A 160 -16.62 -4.42 -12.27
N THR A 161 -17.23 -3.75 -13.25
CA THR A 161 -18.66 -3.83 -13.58
C THR A 161 -18.91 -4.89 -14.63
N ARG A 162 -20.12 -5.47 -14.61
CA ARG A 162 -20.58 -6.39 -15.65
C ARG A 162 -20.87 -5.65 -16.95
N GLU A 163 -20.43 -6.20 -18.08
CA GLU A 163 -20.75 -5.62 -19.38
C GLU A 163 -22.17 -6.00 -19.83
N LYS A 164 -22.84 -5.12 -20.59
CA LYS A 164 -24.25 -5.30 -21.02
C LYS A 164 -24.56 -6.60 -21.76
N LYS A 165 -23.55 -7.28 -22.31
CA LYS A 165 -23.69 -8.53 -23.07
C LYS A 165 -22.95 -9.71 -22.42
N GLU A 166 -22.38 -9.52 -21.23
CA GLU A 166 -21.58 -10.53 -20.53
C GLU A 166 -22.48 -11.53 -19.81
N THR A 167 -22.21 -12.84 -19.99
CA THR A 167 -22.95 -13.88 -19.25
C THR A 167 -22.50 -13.94 -17.79
N ASP A 168 -23.30 -14.56 -16.91
CA ASP A 168 -22.94 -14.73 -15.49
C ASP A 168 -21.60 -15.47 -15.34
N ASN A 169 -21.40 -16.48 -16.19
CA ASN A 169 -20.18 -17.28 -16.20
C ASN A 169 -18.96 -16.47 -16.67
N ASP A 170 -19.10 -15.64 -17.71
CA ASP A 170 -18.01 -14.80 -18.21
C ASP A 170 -17.58 -13.76 -17.17
N PHE A 171 -18.55 -13.14 -16.51
CA PHE A 171 -18.30 -12.21 -15.41
C PHE A 171 -17.55 -12.90 -14.26
N LEU A 172 -18.01 -14.07 -13.83
CA LEU A 172 -17.35 -14.84 -12.76
C LEU A 172 -15.94 -15.28 -13.14
N LEU A 173 -15.68 -15.65 -14.39
CA LEU A 173 -14.33 -16.00 -14.86
C LEU A 173 -13.40 -14.77 -14.85
N ARG A 174 -13.88 -13.61 -15.30
CA ARG A 174 -13.11 -12.36 -15.27
C ARG A 174 -12.84 -11.90 -13.85
N LEU A 175 -13.85 -11.97 -12.98
CA LEU A 175 -13.72 -11.71 -11.55
C LEU A 175 -12.72 -12.68 -10.90
N GLY A 176 -12.84 -13.98 -11.18
CA GLY A 176 -11.94 -15.03 -10.70
C GLY A 176 -10.49 -14.80 -11.10
N THR A 177 -10.26 -14.34 -12.33
CA THR A 177 -8.93 -13.93 -12.80
C THR A 177 -8.43 -12.72 -12.01
N ALA A 178 -9.27 -11.71 -11.77
CA ALA A 178 -8.90 -10.51 -11.05
C ALA A 178 -8.56 -10.76 -9.57
N ILE A 179 -9.23 -11.72 -8.92
CA ILE A 179 -9.04 -12.05 -7.50
C ILE A 179 -8.26 -13.35 -7.26
N ASN A 180 -7.79 -14.00 -8.33
CA ASN A 180 -7.08 -15.27 -8.29
C ASN A 180 -7.87 -16.37 -7.55
N ILE A 181 -9.10 -16.62 -8.03
CA ILE A 181 -9.99 -17.71 -7.63
C ILE A 181 -10.41 -18.47 -8.89
N ASP A 182 -10.38 -19.80 -8.82
CA ASP A 182 -10.85 -20.67 -9.88
C ASP A 182 -12.33 -21.04 -9.67
N PHE A 183 -13.20 -20.44 -10.47
CA PHE A 183 -14.63 -20.75 -10.48
C PHE A 183 -15.02 -21.90 -11.42
N SER A 184 -14.08 -22.47 -12.20
CA SER A 184 -14.38 -23.48 -13.23
C SER A 184 -15.13 -24.71 -12.71
N LYS A 185 -14.94 -25.04 -11.42
CA LYS A 185 -15.59 -26.18 -10.76
C LYS A 185 -17.05 -25.95 -10.36
N LYS A 186 -17.50 -24.69 -10.24
CA LYS A 186 -18.87 -24.33 -9.81
C LYS A 186 -19.76 -23.84 -10.95
N LEU A 187 -19.18 -23.47 -12.09
CA LEU A 187 -19.93 -23.03 -13.26
C LEU A 187 -20.64 -24.24 -13.87
N LYS A 188 -21.98 -24.26 -13.82
CA LYS A 188 -22.75 -25.22 -14.62
C LYS A 188 -22.45 -24.96 -16.10
N PRO A 189 -22.28 -26.00 -16.93
CA PRO A 189 -22.16 -25.82 -18.37
C PRO A 189 -23.38 -25.03 -18.83
N THR A 190 -23.15 -23.88 -19.46
CA THR A 190 -24.20 -23.15 -20.16
C THR A 190 -24.87 -24.14 -21.10
N PRO A 191 -26.21 -24.33 -21.05
CA PRO A 191 -26.87 -25.14 -22.03
C PRO A 191 -26.57 -24.48 -23.37
N ASN A 192 -25.83 -25.21 -24.20
CA ASN A 192 -25.53 -24.84 -25.57
C ASN A 192 -26.81 -24.27 -26.17
N GLY A 193 -26.72 -23.01 -26.64
CA GLY A 193 -27.83 -22.36 -27.30
C GLY A 193 -28.42 -23.32 -28.31
N ASN A 194 -29.68 -23.67 -28.09
CA ASN A 194 -30.50 -24.36 -29.06
C ASN A 194 -30.59 -23.41 -30.26
N LYS A 195 -29.67 -23.58 -31.21
CA LYS A 195 -29.81 -23.04 -32.55
C LYS A 195 -30.93 -23.84 -33.21
N ASN A 196 -32.15 -23.32 -33.10
CA ASN A 196 -33.18 -23.53 -34.11
C ASN A 196 -33.36 -22.21 -34.85
#